data_AF-A0A933Y3Q4-F1
#
_entry.id   AF-A0A933Y3Q4-F1
#
_cell.length_a   1.000
_cell.length_b   1.000
_cell.length_c   1.000
_cell.angle_alpha   90.00
_cell.angle_beta   90.00
_cell.angle_gamma   90.00
#
_symmetry.space_group_name_H-M   'P 1'
#
loop_
_entity.id
_entity.type
_entity.pdbx_description
1 polymer ?
#
loop_
_entity_poly.entity_id
_entity_poly.type
_entity_poly.pdbx_seq_one_letter_code
_entity_poly.pdbx_strand_id
1 'polypeptide(L)'
;MQFQPRFCPRPDCRSHAQGRVGGRRETHPRVPFLYRRRDTFTRGCDRRVVPRFLCLTCKRGFSEQSLRVKYRLGRRELLPLLFLDRVPK
;
A
#
# COMPACT_ATOMS: atom_id res chain seq x y z
N MET A 1 9.04 7.41 17.63
CA MET A 1 8.02 6.42 17.20
C MET A 1 8.47 5.77 15.90
N GLN A 2 8.62 4.45 15.86
CA GLN A 2 9.04 3.73 14.65
C GLN A 2 7.78 3.37 13.85
N PHE A 3 7.65 3.86 12.61
CA PHE A 3 6.51 3.52 11.76
C PHE A 3 6.49 2.01 11.47
N GLN A 4 5.37 1.36 11.76
CA GLN A 4 5.15 -0.06 11.49
C GLN A 4 4.01 -0.22 10.48
N PRO A 5 4.31 -0.68 9.24
CA PRO A 5 3.26 -0.94 8.27
C PRO A 5 2.35 -2.07 8.76
N ARG A 6 1.03 -1.87 8.59
CA ARG A 6 0.02 -2.88 8.97
C ARG A 6 -0.40 -3.76 7.79
N PHE A 7 -0.09 -3.35 6.55
CA PHE A 7 -0.44 -4.06 5.33
C PHE A 7 0.44 -3.64 4.14
N CYS A 8 0.42 -4.43 3.07
CA CYS A 8 1.07 -4.05 1.82
C CYS A 8 0.23 -2.97 1.09
N PRO A 9 0.77 -1.81 0.69
CA PRO A 9 -0.02 -0.76 0.02
C PRO A 9 -0.46 -1.11 -1.41
N ARG A 10 -0.04 -2.25 -1.96
CA ARG A 10 -0.38 -2.67 -3.33
C ARG A 10 -1.72 -3.42 -3.32
N PRO A 11 -2.73 -2.98 -4.09
CA PRO A 11 -4.06 -3.60 -4.08
C PRO A 11 -4.03 -5.06 -4.53
N ASP A 12 -3.17 -5.41 -5.49
CA ASP A 12 -3.08 -6.77 -6.04
C ASP A 12 -2.28 -7.74 -5.15
N CYS A 13 -1.83 -7.30 -3.97
CA CYS A 13 -1.07 -8.14 -3.06
C CYS A 13 -2.00 -8.95 -2.16
N ARG A 14 -1.75 -10.26 -1.99
CA ARG A 14 -2.50 -11.11 -1.05
C ARG A 14 -2.36 -10.69 0.44
N SER A 15 -1.32 -9.91 0.77
CA SER A 15 -1.16 -9.28 2.09
C SER A 15 -1.61 -7.82 2.11
N HIS A 16 -2.34 -7.37 1.09
CA HIS A 16 -3.06 -6.11 1.14
C HIS A 16 -4.20 -6.24 2.16
N ALA A 17 -4.33 -5.28 3.07
CA ALA A 17 -5.52 -5.22 3.90
C ALA A 17 -6.61 -4.52 3.10
N GLN A 18 -7.49 -5.30 2.49
CA GLN A 18 -8.82 -4.82 2.13
C GLN A 18 -9.81 -5.34 3.18
N GLY A 19 -10.30 -4.39 3.98
CA GLY A 19 -11.66 -4.49 4.51
C GLY A 19 -12.63 -4.68 3.34
N ARG A 20 -13.71 -5.42 3.59
CA ARG A 20 -14.73 -5.87 2.63
C ARG A 20 -14.82 -5.01 1.36
N VAL A 21 -14.48 -5.58 0.19
CA VAL A 21 -14.81 -4.97 -1.11
C VAL A 21 -16.17 -5.49 -1.55
N GLY A 22 -17.17 -4.61 -1.59
CA GLY A 22 -18.42 -4.84 -2.33
C GLY A 22 -19.28 -6.04 -1.89
N GLY A 23 -19.22 -6.46 -0.63
CA GLY A 23 -20.07 -7.56 -0.12
C GLY A 23 -19.78 -8.94 -0.72
N ARG A 24 -18.75 -9.09 -1.56
CA ARG A 24 -18.35 -10.40 -2.12
C ARG A 24 -17.12 -10.95 -1.40
N ARG A 25 -17.16 -12.27 -1.17
CA ARG A 25 -16.13 -13.06 -0.49
C ARG A 25 -14.90 -13.12 -1.40
N GLU A 26 -13.80 -12.52 -0.97
CA GLU A 26 -12.51 -12.64 -1.65
C GLU A 26 -12.02 -14.10 -1.54
N THR A 27 -11.79 -14.74 -2.67
CA THR A 27 -11.46 -16.18 -2.81
C THR A 27 -10.00 -16.51 -2.47
N HIS A 28 -9.22 -15.53 -2.01
CA HIS A 28 -7.81 -15.72 -1.67
C HIS A 28 -7.61 -15.81 -0.16
N PRO A 29 -6.85 -16.80 0.34
CA PRO A 29 -6.54 -16.91 1.76
C PRO A 29 -5.75 -15.67 2.20
N ARG A 30 -6.24 -14.99 3.24
CA ARG A 30 -5.51 -13.90 3.90
C ARG A 30 -4.19 -14.47 4.43
N VAL A 31 -3.09 -14.08 3.81
CA VAL A 31 -1.75 -14.47 4.24
C VAL A 31 -1.22 -13.48 5.27
N PRO A 32 -0.45 -13.95 6.28
CA PRO A 32 0.22 -13.06 7.22
C PRO A 32 0.99 -11.95 6.49
N PHE A 33 0.86 -10.72 6.95
CA PHE A 33 1.63 -9.60 6.39
C PHE A 33 3.07 -9.64 6.92
N LEU A 34 3.98 -10.15 6.09
CA LEU A 34 5.41 -10.18 6.39
C LEU A 34 6.15 -9.12 5.55
N TYR A 35 7.00 -8.35 6.22
CA TYR A 35 7.81 -7.31 5.59
C TYR A 35 9.22 -7.25 6.17
N ARG A 36 10.17 -6.76 5.38
CA ARG A 36 11.55 -6.48 5.80
C ARG A 36 11.86 -5.00 5.62
N ARG A 37 12.47 -4.36 6.61
CA ARG A 37 13.06 -3.02 6.45
C ARG A 37 14.35 -3.15 5.62
N ARG A 38 14.46 -2.42 4.50
CA ARG A 38 15.64 -2.48 3.61
C ARG A 38 16.59 -1.31 3.80
N ASP A 39 16.04 -0.10 3.84
CA ASP A 39 16.84 1.11 3.71
C ASP A 39 16.05 2.34 4.21
N THR A 40 16.58 3.53 4.00
CA THR A 40 15.92 4.82 4.20
C THR A 40 16.14 5.72 2.98
N PHE A 41 15.34 6.78 2.84
CA PHE A 41 15.59 7.84 1.88
C PHE A 41 15.20 9.19 2.45
N THR A 42 15.89 10.24 2.03
CA THR A 42 15.62 11.62 2.44
C THR A 42 14.57 12.24 1.54
N ARG A 43 13.48 12.73 2.11
CA ARG A 43 12.44 13.44 1.35
C ARG A 43 12.96 14.80 0.87
N GLY A 44 12.78 15.10 -0.41
CA GLY A 44 13.22 16.39 -0.96
C GLY A 44 12.52 17.61 -0.36
N CYS A 45 11.25 17.50 0.04
CA CYS A 45 10.47 18.66 0.48
C CYS A 45 10.71 19.10 1.93
N ASP A 46 11.09 18.20 2.85
CA ASP A 46 11.30 18.52 4.27
C ASP A 46 12.55 17.87 4.87
N ARG A 47 13.40 17.27 4.03
CA ARG A 47 14.61 16.53 4.40
C ARG A 47 14.41 15.46 5.47
N ARG A 48 13.17 15.01 5.71
CA ARG A 48 12.91 13.92 6.65
C ARG A 48 13.36 12.58 6.08
N VAL A 49 14.03 11.79 6.91
CA VAL A 49 14.45 10.42 6.59
C VAL A 49 13.24 9.49 6.72
N VAL A 50 12.92 8.76 5.66
CA VAL A 50 11.79 7.85 5.58
C VAL A 50 12.26 6.42 5.38
N PRO A 51 11.78 5.45 6.17
CA PRO A 51 12.13 4.05 5.98
C PRO A 51 11.52 3.45 4.70
N ARG A 52 12.30 2.59 4.04
CA ARG A 52 11.89 1.71 2.94
C ARG A 52 11.69 0.30 3.45
N PHE A 53 10.59 -0.30 3.03
CA PHE A 53 10.19 -1.65 3.38
C PHE A 53 10.03 -2.50 2.11
N LEU A 54 10.19 -3.80 2.25
CA LEU A 54 9.95 -4.80 1.23
C LEU A 54 8.85 -5.73 1.71
N CYS A 55 7.76 -5.86 0.96
CA CYS A 55 6.75 -6.88 1.24
C CYS A 55 7.32 -8.24 0.85
N LEU A 56 7.29 -9.22 1.76
CA LEU A 56 7.83 -10.54 1.49
C LEU A 56 6.88 -11.40 0.64
N THR A 57 5.61 -11.02 0.53
CA THR A 57 4.58 -11.68 -0.28
C THR A 57 4.69 -11.32 -1.76
N CYS A 58 4.60 -10.03 -2.10
CA CYS A 58 4.66 -9.58 -3.50
C CYS A 58 6.05 -9.13 -3.96
N LYS A 59 7.06 -9.19 -3.07
CA LYS A 59 8.44 -8.74 -3.31
C LYS A 59 8.59 -7.28 -3.77
N ARG A 60 7.54 -6.46 -3.64
CA ARG A 60 7.58 -5.03 -4.00
C ARG A 60 8.03 -4.16 -2.83
N GLY A 61 8.82 -3.14 -3.16
CA GLY A 61 9.24 -2.10 -2.22
C GLY A 61 8.13 -1.07 -1.98
N PHE A 62 8.06 -0.56 -0.76
CA PHE A 62 7.16 0.53 -0.37
C PHE A 62 7.77 1.38 0.76
N SER A 63 7.14 2.51 1.08
CA SER A 63 7.55 3.37 2.20
C SER A 63 6.35 3.78 3.03
N GLU A 64 6.57 4.49 4.13
CA GLU A 64 5.49 5.13 4.89
C GLU A 64 4.59 5.99 3.99
N GLN A 65 5.18 6.70 3.01
CA GLN A 65 4.41 7.54 2.09
C GLN A 65 3.40 6.73 1.28
N SER A 66 3.77 5.52 0.85
CA SER A 66 2.89 4.63 0.08
C SER A 66 1.61 4.25 0.84
N LEU A 67 1.60 4.39 2.18
CA LEU A 67 0.47 4.09 3.05
C LEU A 67 -0.34 5.34 3.43
N ARG A 68 0.15 6.55 3.17
CA ARG A 68 -0.58 7.80 3.44
C ARG A 68 -1.68 8.00 2.41
N VAL A 69 -2.92 8.22 2.88
CA VAL A 69 -4.10 8.44 2.02
C VAL A 69 -3.87 9.56 1.02
N LYS A 70 -3.38 10.73 1.47
CA LYS A 70 -3.07 11.87 0.59
C LYS A 70 -2.09 11.52 -0.53
N TYR A 71 -1.10 10.67 -0.25
CA TYR A 71 -0.14 10.22 -1.26
C TYR A 71 -0.78 9.25 -2.25
N ARG A 72 -1.65 8.34 -1.79
CA ARG A 72 -2.40 7.42 -2.66
C ARG A 72 -3.40 8.16 -3.55
N LEU A 73 -4.04 9.22 -3.07
CA LEU A 73 -4.92 10.06 -3.89
C LEU A 73 -4.19 10.71 -5.08
N GLY A 74 -2.91 11.05 -4.92
CA GLY A 74 -2.07 11.56 -6.02
C GLY A 74 -1.45 10.47 -6.91
N ARG A 75 -1.61 9.19 -6.56
CA ARG A 75 -0.98 8.04 -7.22
C ARG A 75 -2.05 7.01 -7.57
N ARG A 76 -2.74 7.25 -8.69
CA ARG A 76 -3.85 6.41 -9.17
C ARG A 76 -3.50 4.93 -9.27
N GLU A 77 -2.25 4.59 -9.54
CA GLU A 77 -1.74 3.20 -9.58
C GLU A 77 -1.69 2.50 -8.20
N LEU A 78 -1.90 3.24 -7.12
CA LEU A 78 -1.97 2.74 -5.74
C LEU A 78 -3.39 2.75 -5.17
N LEU A 79 -4.36 3.32 -5.88
CA LEU A 79 -5.76 3.28 -5.50
C LEU A 79 -6.36 1.95 -5.99
N PRO A 80 -7.23 1.30 -5.20
CA PRO A 80 -8.11 0.27 -5.74
C PRO A 80 -8.91 0.92 -6.89
N LEU A 81 -9.10 0.21 -8.00
CA LEU A 81 -9.77 0.67 -9.24
C LEU A 81 -11.23 1.14 -9.07
N LEU A 82 -11.71 1.37 -7.84
CA LEU A 82 -13.08 1.75 -7.48
C LEU A 82 -13.51 3.13 -8.01
N PHE A 83 -12.65 3.87 -8.73
CA PHE A 83 -12.96 5.20 -9.27
C PHE A 83 -12.88 5.30 -10.81
N LEU A 84 -12.82 4.19 -11.55
CA LEU A 84 -12.81 4.23 -13.03
C LEU A 84 -14.13 3.85 -13.72
N ASP A 85 -15.18 3.49 -12.98
CA ASP A 85 -16.42 2.97 -13.59
C ASP A 85 -17.66 3.89 -13.51
N ARG A 86 -17.51 5.21 -13.35
CA ARG A 86 -18.67 6.13 -13.52
C ARG A 86 -18.27 7.45 -14.17
N VAL A 87 -18.08 7.43 -15.48
CA VAL A 87 -18.43 8.58 -16.33
C VAL A 87 -19.49 8.07 -17.31
N PRO A 88 -20.80 8.28 -17.06
CA PRO A 88 -21.77 8.14 -18.13
C PRO A 88 -21.51 9.28 -19.12
N LYS A 89 -21.41 8.89 -20.39
CA LYS A 89 -21.32 9.79 -21.54
C LYS A 89 -22.62 10.57 -21.70
#